data_AF-A0AAE1GDC4-F1
#
_entry.id   AF-A0AAE1GDC4-F1
#
_cell.length_a   1.000
_cell.length_b   1.000
_cell.length_c   1.000
_cell.angle_alpha   90.00
_cell.angle_beta   90.00
_cell.angle_gamma   90.00
#
_symmetry.space_group_name_H-M   'P 1'
#
loop_
_entity.id
_entity.type
_entity.pdbx_description
1 polymer ?
#
loop_
_entity_poly.entity_id
_entity_poly.type
_entity_poly.pdbx_seq_one_letter_code
_entity_poly.pdbx_strand_id
1 'polypeptide(L)'
;MASYKWPPKIDKELSYESWRKDIEIWSKLTDLSKKKQALAIHLSLDGRAKVATSEIEVRDLEADNGLGKLDDLFLVDEGRRQFTAFQDLYNLRRQGDGNVREFVAEFEHTYFKFTKQGMTLPDSVLAFMLLASCNLSDNEQQLVMSAISDVSLKNMKGALSRIFHVQSSGQIHKTVMGDVKSEPVLLGGGCDD
;
A
#
# COMPACT_ATOMS: atom_id res chain seq x y z
N MET A 1 -24.62 -29.22 -6.51
CA MET A 1 -25.39 -28.68 -5.37
C MET A 1 -24.50 -28.79 -4.13
N ALA A 2 -24.10 -27.67 -3.53
CA ALA A 2 -23.32 -27.71 -2.29
C ALA A 2 -24.21 -28.35 -1.20
N SER A 3 -23.82 -29.52 -0.72
CA SER A 3 -24.49 -30.15 0.41
C SER A 3 -24.23 -29.30 1.65
N TYR A 4 -25.28 -28.84 2.32
CA TYR A 4 -25.20 -28.08 3.60
C TYR A 4 -24.41 -28.81 4.70
N LYS A 5 -24.03 -30.08 4.47
CA LYS A 5 -23.10 -30.84 5.31
C LYS A 5 -21.70 -30.25 5.40
N TRP A 6 -21.27 -29.46 4.40
CA TRP A 6 -19.90 -28.94 4.35
C TRP A 6 -19.85 -27.45 4.67
N PRO A 7 -18.95 -27.02 5.57
CA PRO A 7 -18.79 -25.61 5.85
C PRO A 7 -18.29 -24.84 4.62
N PRO A 8 -18.76 -23.58 4.43
CA PRO A 8 -18.22 -22.67 3.43
C PRO A 8 -16.69 -22.56 3.52
N LYS A 9 -16.01 -22.59 2.37
CA LYS A 9 -14.57 -22.35 2.31
C LYS A 9 -14.27 -20.85 2.41
N ILE A 10 -13.16 -20.51 3.05
CA ILE A 10 -12.65 -19.13 3.01
C ILE A 10 -12.06 -18.88 1.62
N ASP A 11 -12.67 -17.95 0.89
CA ASP A 11 -12.14 -17.48 -0.39
C ASP A 11 -10.95 -16.54 -0.13
N LYS A 12 -9.94 -16.57 -1.00
CA LYS A 12 -8.79 -15.66 -0.95
C LYS A 12 -9.19 -14.21 -1.21
N GLU A 13 -10.31 -13.99 -1.90
CA GLU A 13 -10.82 -12.65 -2.21
C GLU A 13 -11.80 -12.11 -1.17
N LEU A 14 -12.43 -12.99 -0.37
CA LEU A 14 -13.40 -12.61 0.64
C LEU A 14 -12.73 -12.27 1.97
N SER A 15 -13.26 -11.26 2.65
CA SER A 15 -12.81 -10.89 3.98
C SER A 15 -13.21 -11.97 5.00
N TYR A 16 -12.46 -12.05 6.10
CA TYR A 16 -12.77 -13.00 7.17
C TYR A 16 -14.18 -12.78 7.71
N GLU A 17 -14.62 -11.52 7.83
CA GLU A 17 -15.94 -11.14 8.35
C GLU A 17 -17.05 -11.61 7.41
N SER A 18 -16.82 -11.56 6.09
CA SER A 18 -17.76 -12.07 5.09
C SER A 18 -17.88 -13.59 5.20
N TRP A 19 -16.75 -14.30 5.24
CA TRP A 19 -16.73 -15.74 5.46
C TRP A 19 -17.34 -16.13 6.81
N ARG A 20 -17.10 -15.34 7.87
CA ARG A 20 -17.61 -15.61 9.22
C ARG A 20 -19.13 -15.52 9.30
N LYS A 21 -19.75 -14.61 8.53
CA LYS A 21 -21.21 -14.55 8.36
C LYS A 21 -21.73 -15.80 7.67
N ASP A 22 -21.05 -16.29 6.64
CA ASP A 22 -21.43 -17.53 5.97
C ASP A 22 -21.31 -18.74 6.91
N ILE A 23 -20.26 -18.79 7.74
CA ILE A 23 -20.11 -19.80 8.80
C ILE A 23 -21.24 -19.69 9.83
N GLU A 24 -21.67 -18.49 10.20
CA GLU A 24 -22.80 -18.30 11.13
C GLU A 24 -24.10 -18.84 10.53
N ILE A 25 -24.39 -18.52 9.26
CA ILE A 25 -25.55 -19.05 8.54
C ILE A 25 -25.47 -20.57 8.47
N TRP A 26 -24.31 -21.12 8.09
CA TRP A 26 -24.08 -22.56 8.05
C TRP A 26 -24.28 -23.22 9.42
N SER A 27 -23.81 -22.61 10.50
CA SER A 27 -23.96 -23.14 11.87
C SER A 27 -25.42 -23.29 12.31
N LYS A 28 -26.33 -22.48 11.74
CA LYS A 28 -27.78 -22.54 11.97
C LYS A 28 -28.48 -23.58 11.09
N LEU A 29 -27.89 -23.95 9.96
CA LEU A 29 -28.46 -24.88 8.98
C LEU A 29 -27.93 -26.31 9.11
N THR A 30 -26.79 -26.49 9.76
CA THR A 30 -26.11 -27.79 9.89
C THR A 30 -26.70 -28.62 11.02
N ASP A 31 -26.68 -29.95 10.84
CA ASP A 31 -27.06 -30.92 11.89
C ASP A 31 -25.88 -31.24 12.84
N LEU A 32 -24.70 -30.66 12.59
CA LEU A 32 -23.54 -30.86 13.45
C LEU A 32 -23.75 -30.19 14.81
N SER A 33 -23.50 -30.94 15.89
CA SER A 33 -23.44 -30.38 17.23
C SER A 33 -22.35 -29.30 17.32
N LYS A 34 -22.52 -28.32 18.21
CA LYS A 34 -21.59 -27.19 18.38
C LYS A 34 -20.12 -27.63 18.52
N LYS A 35 -19.88 -28.71 19.29
CA LYS A 35 -18.58 -29.35 19.47
C LYS A 35 -17.91 -29.86 18.20
N LYS A 36 -18.69 -30.19 17.16
CA LYS A 36 -18.18 -30.71 15.89
C LYS A 36 -18.03 -29.63 14.81
N GLN A 37 -18.61 -28.45 15.02
CA GLN A 37 -18.63 -27.39 14.01
C GLN A 37 -17.24 -26.82 13.77
N ALA A 38 -16.49 -26.47 14.80
CA ALA A 38 -15.14 -25.93 14.64
C ALA A 38 -14.16 -26.95 14.04
N LEU A 39 -14.31 -28.24 14.38
CA LEU A 39 -13.55 -29.33 13.74
C LEU A 39 -13.86 -29.43 12.24
N ALA A 40 -15.15 -29.40 11.85
CA ALA A 40 -15.54 -29.43 10.44
C ALA A 40 -15.02 -28.21 9.68
N ILE A 41 -15.06 -27.03 10.30
CA ILE A 41 -14.51 -25.80 9.72
C ILE A 41 -13.01 -25.93 9.51
N HIS A 42 -12.25 -26.37 10.53
CA HIS A 42 -10.82 -26.60 10.42
C HIS A 42 -10.47 -27.55 9.25
N LEU A 43 -11.29 -28.57 8.99
CA LEU A 43 -11.11 -29.47 7.84
C LEU A 43 -11.41 -28.83 6.48
N SER A 44 -12.24 -27.79 6.43
CA SER A 44 -12.51 -27.02 5.20
C SER A 44 -11.47 -25.93 4.90
N LEU A 45 -10.64 -25.56 5.89
CA LEU A 45 -9.62 -24.52 5.73
C LEU A 45 -8.42 -25.01 4.90
N ASP A 46 -7.77 -24.06 4.25
CA ASP A 46 -6.61 -24.21 3.36
C ASP A 46 -5.49 -23.27 3.82
N GLY A 47 -4.24 -23.60 3.47
CA GLY A 47 -3.14 -22.63 3.44
C GLY A 47 -2.85 -22.04 4.82
N ARG A 48 -2.69 -20.71 4.89
CA ARG A 48 -2.35 -20.01 6.14
C ARG A 48 -3.41 -20.20 7.23
N ALA A 49 -4.69 -20.23 6.85
CA ALA A 49 -5.80 -20.45 7.78
C ALA A 49 -5.76 -21.86 8.37
N LYS A 50 -5.44 -22.88 7.56
CA LYS A 50 -5.26 -24.25 8.03
C LYS A 50 -4.06 -24.39 8.97
N VAL A 51 -2.93 -23.78 8.60
CA VAL A 51 -1.71 -23.81 9.42
C VAL A 51 -1.98 -23.19 10.79
N ALA A 52 -2.54 -21.98 10.84
CA ALA A 52 -2.76 -21.30 12.10
C ALA A 52 -3.77 -22.01 13.01
N THR A 53 -4.84 -22.59 12.44
CA THR A 53 -5.80 -23.36 13.24
C THR A 53 -5.30 -24.73 13.67
N SER A 54 -4.22 -25.24 13.06
CA SER A 54 -3.57 -26.49 13.50
C SER A 54 -2.77 -26.33 14.80
N GLU A 55 -2.49 -25.10 15.22
CA GLU A 55 -1.83 -24.80 16.50
C GLU A 55 -2.82 -24.87 17.69
N ILE A 56 -4.13 -24.90 17.40
CA ILE A 56 -5.17 -25.04 18.42
C ILE A 56 -5.33 -26.52 18.76
N GLU A 57 -5.27 -26.85 20.04
CA GLU A 57 -5.51 -28.21 20.52
C GLU A 57 -6.90 -28.72 20.11
N VAL A 58 -6.98 -29.99 19.71
CA VAL A 58 -8.25 -30.61 19.25
C VAL A 58 -9.34 -30.49 20.31
N ARG A 59 -8.97 -30.59 21.60
CA ARG A 59 -9.89 -30.45 22.73
C ARG A 59 -10.53 -29.06 22.81
N ASP A 60 -9.79 -28.02 22.43
CA ASP A 60 -10.29 -26.64 22.42
C ASP A 60 -11.20 -26.39 21.20
N LEU A 61 -10.92 -27.04 20.07
CA LEU A 61 -11.82 -27.04 18.91
C LEU A 61 -13.11 -27.85 19.19
N GLU A 62 -13.05 -28.88 20.02
CA GLU A 62 -14.21 -29.68 20.42
C GLU A 62 -15.10 -29.00 21.48
N ALA A 63 -14.70 -27.83 22.00
CA ALA A 63 -15.50 -27.10 22.96
C ALA A 63 -16.77 -26.49 22.33
N ASP A 64 -17.79 -26.22 23.15
CA ASP A 64 -19.02 -25.55 22.68
C ASP A 64 -18.76 -24.12 22.16
N ASN A 65 -17.62 -23.53 22.54
CA ASN A 65 -17.11 -22.24 22.05
C ASN A 65 -15.95 -22.37 21.06
N GLY A 66 -15.72 -23.54 20.45
CA GLY A 66 -14.59 -23.76 19.53
C GLY A 66 -14.56 -22.78 18.34
N LEU A 67 -15.72 -22.27 17.93
CA LEU A 67 -15.82 -21.17 16.95
C LEU A 67 -15.17 -19.88 17.44
N GLY A 68 -15.33 -19.53 18.72
CA GLY A 68 -14.70 -18.35 19.31
C GLY A 68 -13.17 -18.43 19.32
N LYS A 69 -12.60 -19.65 19.42
CA LYS A 69 -11.15 -19.86 19.30
C LYS A 69 -10.63 -19.55 17.90
N LEU A 70 -11.44 -19.81 16.88
CA LEU A 70 -11.12 -19.39 15.51
C LEU A 70 -11.21 -17.87 15.42
N ASP A 71 -12.27 -17.27 15.97
CA ASP A 71 -12.45 -15.81 16.01
C ASP A 71 -11.23 -15.12 16.64
N ASP A 72 -10.74 -15.59 17.80
CA ASP A 72 -9.54 -15.04 18.45
C ASP A 72 -8.31 -15.03 17.53
N LEU A 73 -8.11 -16.12 16.79
CA LEU A 73 -6.93 -16.29 15.93
C LEU A 73 -7.00 -15.43 14.66
N PHE A 74 -8.17 -15.32 14.04
CA PHE A 74 -8.36 -14.54 12.82
C PHE A 74 -8.56 -13.04 13.09
N LEU A 75 -9.12 -12.65 14.23
CA LEU A 75 -9.23 -11.24 14.64
C LEU A 75 -7.86 -10.67 15.04
N VAL A 76 -7.00 -11.46 15.70
CA VAL A 76 -5.59 -11.07 15.93
C VAL A 76 -4.85 -10.87 14.60
N ASP A 77 -5.17 -11.68 13.59
CA ASP A 77 -4.63 -11.50 12.23
C ASP A 77 -5.20 -10.26 11.53
N GLU A 78 -6.47 -9.87 11.78
CA GLU A 78 -7.03 -8.61 11.26
C GLU A 78 -6.26 -7.38 11.74
N GLY A 79 -6.07 -7.24 13.06
CA GLY A 79 -5.32 -6.11 13.62
C GLY A 79 -3.88 -6.07 13.09
N ARG A 80 -3.23 -7.23 12.95
CA ARG A 80 -1.91 -7.33 12.33
C ARG A 80 -1.93 -6.94 10.86
N ARG A 81 -2.91 -7.41 10.06
CA ARG A 81 -3.05 -7.05 8.64
C ARG A 81 -3.32 -5.56 8.44
N GLN A 82 -4.19 -4.98 9.27
CA GLN A 82 -4.44 -3.53 9.29
C GLN A 82 -3.18 -2.76 9.62
N PHE A 83 -2.46 -3.17 10.67
CA PHE A 83 -1.21 -2.53 11.07
C PHE A 83 -0.13 -2.64 9.98
N THR A 84 0.04 -3.82 9.37
CA THR A 84 0.98 -4.00 8.25
C THR A 84 0.59 -3.14 7.04
N ALA A 85 -0.69 -3.12 6.64
CA ALA A 85 -1.14 -2.27 5.54
C ALA A 85 -0.97 -0.77 5.84
N PHE A 86 -1.17 -0.36 7.09
CA PHE A 86 -0.89 1.00 7.54
C PHE A 86 0.61 1.31 7.48
N GLN A 87 1.47 0.43 7.98
CA GLN A 87 2.92 0.60 7.93
C GLN A 87 3.43 0.66 6.48
N ASP A 88 2.93 -0.20 5.61
CA ASP A 88 3.29 -0.22 4.19
C ASP A 88 2.95 1.13 3.54
N LEU A 89 1.75 1.68 3.79
CA LEU A 89 1.34 2.98 3.26
C LEU A 89 2.11 4.14 3.91
N TYR A 90 2.28 4.12 5.23
CA TYR A 90 2.89 5.21 5.99
C TYR A 90 4.40 5.31 5.77
N ASN A 91 5.09 4.18 5.60
CA ASN A 91 6.53 4.12 5.34
C ASN A 91 6.88 4.13 3.86
N LEU A 92 5.88 4.12 2.96
CA LEU A 92 6.12 4.20 1.52
C LEU A 92 6.89 5.48 1.20
N ARG A 93 8.07 5.34 0.59
CA ARG A 93 8.91 6.46 0.18
C ARG A 93 9.51 6.16 -1.18
N ARG A 94 9.51 7.16 -2.07
CA ARG A 94 10.18 7.06 -3.37
C ARG A 94 11.68 6.91 -3.15
N GLN A 95 12.25 5.83 -3.65
CA GLN A 95 13.69 5.57 -3.58
C GLN A 95 14.40 6.38 -4.68
N GLY A 96 15.32 7.26 -4.29
CA GLY A 96 16.30 7.91 -5.18
C GLY A 96 15.73 8.60 -6.43
N ASP A 97 16.28 8.25 -7.59
CA ASP A 97 15.95 8.74 -8.94
C ASP A 97 14.75 8.01 -9.57
N GLY A 98 14.04 7.18 -8.81
CA GLY A 98 12.89 6.43 -9.29
C GLY A 98 11.81 7.30 -9.92
N ASN A 99 11.16 6.81 -10.96
CA ASN A 99 10.18 7.59 -11.72
C ASN A 99 8.97 7.96 -10.84
N VAL A 100 8.67 9.26 -10.72
CA VAL A 100 7.53 9.78 -9.95
C VAL A 100 6.21 9.13 -10.39
N ARG A 101 6.05 8.82 -11.69
CA ARG A 101 4.84 8.18 -12.23
C ARG A 101 4.69 6.74 -11.76
N GLU A 102 5.78 5.97 -11.74
CA GLU A 102 5.77 4.58 -11.25
C GLU A 102 5.47 4.57 -9.75
N PHE A 103 6.04 5.53 -9.01
CA PHE A 103 5.78 5.69 -7.59
C PHE A 103 4.31 6.04 -7.29
N VAL A 104 3.68 6.91 -8.10
CA VAL A 104 2.24 7.21 -7.94
C VAL A 104 1.39 5.94 -8.11
N ALA A 105 1.72 5.08 -9.08
CA ALA A 105 1.01 3.81 -9.27
C ALA A 105 1.23 2.84 -8.10
N GLU A 106 2.45 2.78 -7.55
CA GLU A 106 2.75 2.00 -6.35
C GLU A 106 1.99 2.49 -5.12
N PHE A 107 1.88 3.82 -4.95
CA PHE A 107 1.08 4.43 -3.90
C PHE A 107 -0.40 4.07 -4.03
N GLU A 108 -0.97 4.15 -5.23
CA GLU A 108 -2.37 3.77 -5.48
C GLU A 108 -2.62 2.29 -5.16
N HIS A 109 -1.71 1.41 -5.56
CA HIS A 109 -1.82 -0.01 -5.27
C HIS A 109 -1.73 -0.30 -3.76
N THR A 110 -0.83 0.38 -3.04
CA THR A 110 -0.70 0.25 -1.59
C THR A 110 -1.91 0.82 -0.85
N TYR A 111 -2.44 1.95 -1.31
CA TYR A 111 -3.68 2.52 -0.78
C TYR A 111 -4.90 1.63 -1.06
N PHE A 112 -4.96 0.97 -2.20
CA PHE A 112 -6.00 -0.03 -2.48
C PHE A 112 -5.94 -1.19 -1.48
N LYS A 113 -4.74 -1.70 -1.14
CA LYS A 113 -4.58 -2.72 -0.09
C LYS A 113 -5.02 -2.21 1.29
N PHE A 114 -4.72 -0.96 1.62
CA PHE A 114 -5.14 -0.31 2.85
C PHE A 114 -6.68 -0.23 2.96
N THR A 115 -7.35 0.20 1.89
CA THR A 115 -8.82 0.28 1.84
C THR A 115 -9.50 -1.09 1.85
N LYS A 116 -8.83 -2.13 1.34
CA LYS A 116 -9.30 -3.52 1.45
C LYS A 116 -9.37 -4.04 2.88
N GLN A 117 -8.64 -3.45 3.82
CA GLN A 117 -8.75 -3.77 5.25
C GLN A 117 -9.85 -2.98 5.97
N GLY A 118 -10.72 -2.27 5.23
CA GLY A 118 -11.81 -1.46 5.80
C GLY A 118 -11.39 -0.09 6.32
N MET A 119 -10.12 0.29 6.15
CA MET A 119 -9.59 1.58 6.60
C MET A 119 -9.74 2.65 5.52
N THR A 120 -10.12 3.87 5.89
CA THR A 120 -10.21 5.01 4.97
C THR A 120 -9.53 6.24 5.57
N LEU A 121 -9.00 7.09 4.70
CA LEU A 121 -8.38 8.36 5.09
C LEU A 121 -9.05 9.51 4.35
N PRO A 122 -9.11 10.71 4.94
CA PRO A 122 -9.59 11.90 4.24
C PRO A 122 -8.74 12.16 2.99
N ASP A 123 -9.39 12.60 1.91
CA ASP A 123 -8.75 12.80 0.61
C ASP A 123 -7.60 13.82 0.66
N SER A 124 -7.75 14.86 1.47
CA SER A 124 -6.69 15.86 1.70
C SER A 124 -5.47 15.28 2.40
N VAL A 125 -5.66 14.38 3.37
CA VAL A 125 -4.56 13.69 4.07
C VAL A 125 -3.81 12.79 3.09
N LEU A 126 -4.53 12.08 2.22
CA LEU A 126 -3.91 11.23 1.20
C LEU A 126 -3.10 12.04 0.20
N ALA A 127 -3.57 13.22 -0.20
CA ALA A 127 -2.83 14.13 -1.07
C ALA A 127 -1.49 14.56 -0.42
N PHE A 128 -1.52 14.92 0.87
CA PHE A 128 -0.30 15.28 1.60
C PHE A 128 0.64 14.09 1.83
N MET A 129 0.09 12.91 2.14
CA MET A 129 0.89 11.68 2.26
C MET A 129 1.57 11.32 0.95
N LEU A 130 0.87 11.44 -0.19
CA LEU A 130 1.47 11.24 -1.51
C LEU A 130 2.62 12.21 -1.75
N LEU A 131 2.40 13.51 -1.50
CA LEU A 131 3.43 14.54 -1.69
C LEU A 131 4.67 14.28 -0.81
N ALA A 132 4.45 13.99 0.48
CA ALA A 132 5.52 13.71 1.44
C ALA A 132 6.29 12.41 1.08
N SER A 133 5.58 11.41 0.56
CA SER A 133 6.17 10.12 0.20
C SER A 133 6.99 10.18 -1.10
N CYS A 134 6.78 11.18 -1.97
CA CYS A 134 7.60 11.39 -3.17
C CYS A 134 9.05 11.83 -2.88
N ASN A 135 9.38 12.19 -1.63
CA ASN A 135 10.72 12.60 -1.20
C ASN A 135 11.31 13.71 -2.10
N LEU A 136 10.51 14.75 -2.33
CA LEU A 136 10.87 15.91 -3.14
C LEU A 136 11.51 16.99 -2.27
N SER A 137 12.38 17.82 -2.86
CA SER A 137 12.90 19.02 -2.20
C SER A 137 11.80 20.05 -1.92
N ASP A 138 12.04 20.96 -0.97
CA ASP A 138 11.06 21.99 -0.58
C ASP A 138 10.58 22.82 -1.78
N ASN A 139 11.50 23.15 -2.71
CA ASN A 139 11.18 23.90 -3.93
C ASN A 139 10.25 23.11 -4.87
N GLU A 140 10.49 21.81 -5.03
CA GLU A 140 9.64 20.93 -5.84
C GLU A 140 8.27 20.73 -5.19
N GLN A 141 8.21 20.60 -3.86
CA GLN A 141 6.95 20.53 -3.13
C GLN A 141 6.12 21.80 -3.30
N GLN A 142 6.74 22.98 -3.19
CA GLN A 142 6.08 24.26 -3.44
C GLN A 142 5.58 24.37 -4.88
N LEU A 143 6.37 23.91 -5.86
CA LEU A 143 5.95 23.89 -7.27
C LEU A 143 4.70 23.03 -7.47
N VAL A 144 4.66 21.82 -6.89
CA VAL A 144 3.49 20.93 -6.94
C VAL A 144 2.28 21.57 -6.24
N MET A 145 2.47 22.16 -5.07
CA MET A 145 1.40 22.84 -4.31
C MET A 145 0.84 24.06 -5.04
N SER A 146 1.67 24.81 -5.78
CA SER A 146 1.21 25.95 -6.59
C SER A 146 0.38 25.53 -7.82
N ALA A 147 0.53 24.28 -8.25
CA ALA A 147 -0.09 23.76 -9.46
C ALA A 147 -1.48 23.14 -9.22
N ILE A 148 -1.91 23.01 -7.96
CA ILE A 148 -3.23 22.49 -7.57
C ILE A 148 -4.17 23.60 -7.12
N SER A 149 -5.44 23.53 -7.54
CA SER A 149 -6.50 24.47 -7.14
C SER A 149 -7.14 24.11 -5.79
N ASP A 150 -7.29 22.81 -5.54
CA ASP A 150 -7.83 22.24 -4.32
C ASP A 150 -7.03 20.99 -3.93
N VAL A 151 -6.92 20.76 -2.62
CA VAL A 151 -6.17 19.65 -2.05
C VAL A 151 -7.01 18.38 -2.12
N SER A 152 -6.87 17.67 -3.23
CA SER A 152 -7.44 16.34 -3.46
C SER A 152 -6.39 15.38 -4.00
N LEU A 153 -6.55 14.08 -3.73
CA LEU A 153 -5.61 13.06 -4.21
C LEU A 153 -5.54 13.07 -5.75
N LYS A 154 -6.67 13.32 -6.41
CA LYS A 154 -6.76 13.42 -7.87
C LYS A 154 -5.91 14.56 -8.42
N ASN A 155 -6.03 15.75 -7.85
CA ASN A 155 -5.28 16.92 -8.32
C ASN A 155 -3.80 16.80 -8.02
N MET A 156 -3.43 16.24 -6.86
CA MET A 156 -2.04 16.02 -6.49
C MET A 156 -1.35 15.08 -7.49
N LYS A 157 -1.99 13.97 -7.86
CA LYS A 157 -1.49 13.05 -8.90
C LYS A 157 -1.34 13.74 -10.26
N GLY A 158 -2.32 14.56 -10.63
CA GLY A 158 -2.29 15.32 -11.88
C GLY A 158 -1.15 16.34 -11.91
N ALA A 159 -0.92 17.06 -10.81
CA ALA A 159 0.16 18.02 -10.68
C ALA A 159 1.53 17.35 -10.72
N LEU A 160 1.74 16.27 -9.96
CA LEU A 160 2.96 15.47 -9.98
C LEU A 160 3.26 14.96 -11.39
N SER A 161 2.26 14.38 -12.06
CA SER A 161 2.43 13.88 -13.43
C SER A 161 2.80 15.01 -14.40
N ARG A 162 2.15 16.17 -14.31
CA ARG A 162 2.40 17.31 -15.22
C ARG A 162 3.79 17.92 -15.02
N ILE A 163 4.22 18.13 -13.78
CA ILE A 163 5.50 18.78 -13.46
C ILE A 163 6.68 17.87 -13.82
N PHE A 164 6.60 16.59 -13.44
CA PHE A 164 7.71 15.65 -13.62
C PHE A 164 7.72 14.98 -15.01
N HIS A 165 6.64 15.09 -15.80
CA HIS A 165 6.66 14.72 -17.22
C HIS A 165 7.46 15.70 -18.09
N VAL A 166 7.45 17.00 -17.75
CA VAL A 166 8.20 18.03 -18.49
C VAL A 166 9.71 17.91 -18.25
N GLN A 167 10.13 17.48 -17.07
CA GLN A 167 11.55 17.30 -16.71
C GLN A 167 12.23 16.19 -17.53
N SER A 168 11.52 15.11 -17.88
CA SER A 168 12.09 14.00 -18.68
C SER A 168 12.31 14.34 -20.16
N SER A 169 11.72 15.44 -20.66
CA SER A 169 11.83 15.87 -22.07
C SER A 169 12.76 17.08 -22.27
N GLY A 170 13.41 17.56 -21.20
CA GLY A 170 14.15 18.82 -21.18
C GLY A 170 15.57 18.76 -20.65
N GLN A 171 16.38 17.77 -21.04
CA GLN A 171 17.85 17.84 -20.90
C GLN A 171 18.58 17.30 -22.15
N ILE A 172 18.74 18.15 -23.17
CA ILE A 172 20.00 18.24 -23.93
C ILE A 172 20.32 19.73 -24.07
N HIS A 173 20.84 20.34 -23.00
CA HIS A 173 21.75 21.47 -23.16
C HIS A 173 23.15 20.94 -22.91
N LYS A 174 23.80 20.46 -23.98
CA LYS A 174 25.26 20.35 -24.01
C LYS A 174 25.78 21.77 -23.82
N THR A 175 26.38 22.02 -22.66
CA THR A 175 27.32 23.13 -22.50
C THR A 175 28.47 22.85 -23.46
N VAL A 176 28.45 23.50 -24.63
CA VAL A 176 29.62 23.59 -25.50
C VAL A 176 30.57 24.55 -24.80
N MET A 177 31.75 24.04 -24.45
CA MET A 177 32.92 24.79 -24.01
C MET A 177 33.06 26.04 -24.87
N GLY A 178 33.03 27.21 -24.23
CA GLY A 178 33.49 28.44 -24.86
C GLY A 178 34.97 28.31 -25.13
N ASP A 179 35.35 28.37 -26.40
CA ASP A 179 36.72 28.61 -26.82
C ASP A 179 37.22 29.88 -26.13
N VAL A 180 38.19 29.70 -25.24
CA VAL A 180 38.96 30.80 -24.65
C VAL A 180 39.74 31.44 -25.78
N LYS A 181 39.24 32.58 -26.25
CA LYS A 181 39.95 33.47 -27.16
C LYS A 181 41.14 34.06 -26.40
N SER A 182 42.31 33.47 -26.59
CA SER A 182 43.58 34.03 -26.13
C SER A 182 43.88 35.29 -26.94
N GLU A 183 43.74 36.47 -26.33
CA GLU A 183 44.26 37.71 -26.88
C GLU A 183 45.79 37.78 -26.68
N PRO A 184 46.57 38.23 -27.68
CA PRO A 184 47.99 38.46 -27.50
C PRO A 184 48.22 39.74 -26.68
N VAL A 185 49.03 39.63 -25.62
CA VAL A 185 49.49 40.75 -24.80
C VAL A 185 50.37 41.66 -25.66
N LEU A 186 49.92 42.89 -25.87
CA LEU A 186 50.72 43.98 -26.41
C LEU A 186 51.71 44.45 -25.33
N LEU A 187 52.98 44.02 -25.45
CA LEU A 187 54.09 44.64 -24.73
C LEU A 187 54.65 45.79 -25.58
N GLY A 188 54.19 47.00 -25.27
CA GLY A 188 54.91 48.24 -25.51
C GLY A 188 54.61 49.15 -24.32
N GLY A 189 55.56 49.80 -23.66
CA GLY A 189 57.00 49.90 -23.77
C GLY A 189 57.45 50.96 -22.75
N GLY A 190 58.75 51.04 -22.47
CA GLY A 190 59.38 52.29 -22.03
C GLY A 190 60.15 52.26 -20.69
N CYS A 191 61.44 52.61 -20.83
CA CYS A 191 62.34 53.30 -19.87
C CYS A 191 62.79 52.50 -18.63
N ASP A 192 64.03 52.52 -18.14
CA ASP A 192 65.23 53.38 -18.15
C ASP A 192 66.46 52.42 -18.07
N ASP A 193 67.72 52.67 -18.45
CA ASP A 193 68.68 53.80 -18.34
C ASP A 193 69.72 53.73 -19.49
#